data_AF-A0A0U3KHE9-F1
#
_entry.id   AF-A0A0U3KHE9-F1
#
_cell.length_a   1.000
_cell.length_b   1.000
_cell.length_c   1.000
_cell.angle_alpha   90.00
_cell.angle_beta   90.00
_cell.angle_gamma   90.00
#
_symmetry.space_group_name_H-M   'P 1'
#
loop_
_entity.id
_entity.type
_entity.pdbx_description
1 polymer ?
#
loop_
_entity_poly.entity_id
_entity_poly.type
_entity_poly.pdbx_seq_one_letter_code
_entity_poly.pdbx_strand_id
1 'polypeptide(L)'
;MRPDTPADHTTEAERLLRTAAQYPEDHEPLILQAAAHLELAGDRARASTLYDDLLAAPEATADNPHLIKALKAANLWEYGHEAEARAIIDGIRAAGPLNAAPWQVAAETLEAHDELEKAHDFLSTALTLLLAPGEEVPYATQSLLTGRHRVRRLMGLEHDAWDELAGELHTAAVPLDELHDPKRLWSLGSSDPVELKAEIARLRAELGTYRTALSRPFPVAVLHWPEQELRELLTAYPELTEEYVDRTTHLDRLEASLRDLHATGTPNLGIVTGTVPSYEAFAASEAASPSDPGLLPQYATTLAARGRAIPWPPSRTAACWCGSGEAYGGCHGGG
;
A
#
# COMPACT_ATOMS: atom_id res chain seq x y z
N MET A 1 16.42 18.76 13.99
CA MET A 1 16.36 17.39 13.46
C MET A 1 17.74 17.11 12.90
N ARG A 2 18.49 16.20 13.51
CA ARG A 2 19.83 15.83 13.02
C ARG A 2 19.62 15.06 11.70
N PRO A 3 20.35 15.35 10.61
CA PRO A 3 20.26 14.54 9.41
C PRO A 3 20.73 13.13 9.75
N ASP A 4 19.94 12.11 9.40
CA ASP A 4 20.33 10.71 9.55
C ASP A 4 21.57 10.45 8.68
N THR A 5 22.57 9.79 9.26
CA THR A 5 23.80 9.48 8.55
C THR A 5 23.70 8.12 7.87
N PRO A 6 24.48 7.85 6.79
CA PRO A 6 24.53 6.52 6.18
C PRO A 6 24.82 5.39 7.20
N ALA A 7 25.64 5.67 8.21
CA ALA A 7 25.95 4.71 9.28
C ALA A 7 24.73 4.41 10.19
N ASP A 8 23.84 5.39 10.40
CA ASP A 8 22.61 5.20 11.15
C ASP A 8 21.67 4.25 10.38
N HIS A 9 21.58 4.39 9.06
CA HIS A 9 20.78 3.49 8.23
C HIS A 9 21.35 2.07 8.13
N THR A 10 22.67 1.88 8.02
CA THR A 10 23.26 0.53 8.06
C THR A 10 22.96 -0.17 9.41
N THR A 11 23.10 0.56 10.52
CA THR A 11 22.82 0.03 11.86
C THR A 11 21.35 -0.36 12.00
N GLU A 12 20.45 0.47 11.48
CA GLU A 12 19.01 0.20 11.52
C GLU A 12 18.62 -0.99 10.65
N ALA A 13 19.19 -1.12 9.45
CA ALA A 13 19.00 -2.30 8.62
C ALA A 13 19.38 -3.59 9.37
N GLU A 14 20.54 -3.60 10.04
CA GLU A 14 20.95 -4.77 10.83
C GLU A 14 20.02 -5.07 12.02
N ARG A 15 19.47 -4.02 12.66
CA ARG A 15 18.48 -4.18 13.72
C ARG A 15 17.22 -4.86 13.18
N LEU A 16 16.71 -4.39 12.05
CA LEU A 16 15.52 -4.94 11.40
C LEU A 16 15.73 -6.38 10.95
N LEU A 17 16.90 -6.72 10.37
CA LEU A 17 17.23 -8.10 9.99
C LEU A 17 17.24 -9.05 11.20
N ARG A 18 17.77 -8.60 12.35
CA ARG A 18 17.72 -9.39 13.60
C ARG A 18 16.29 -9.57 14.11
N THR A 19 15.45 -8.53 13.98
CA THR A 19 14.03 -8.60 14.35
C THR A 19 13.27 -9.55 13.41
N ALA A 20 13.51 -9.51 12.09
CA ALA A 20 12.88 -10.41 11.12
C ALA A 20 13.15 -11.89 11.43
N ALA A 21 14.35 -12.21 11.92
CA ALA A 21 14.69 -13.57 12.35
C ALA A 21 13.95 -14.04 13.62
N GLN A 22 13.46 -13.10 14.43
CA GLN A 22 12.72 -13.40 15.68
C GLN A 22 11.20 -13.49 15.45
N TYR A 23 10.67 -12.80 14.44
CA TYR A 23 9.25 -12.70 14.14
C TYR A 23 8.98 -13.13 12.70
N PRO A 24 8.92 -14.46 12.41
CA PRO A 24 8.69 -14.98 11.06
C PRO A 24 7.41 -14.45 10.40
N GLU A 25 6.39 -14.14 11.20
CA GLU A 25 5.12 -13.58 10.75
C GLU A 25 5.24 -12.18 10.14
N ASP A 26 6.25 -11.41 10.52
CA ASP A 26 6.54 -10.05 10.04
C ASP A 26 7.82 -10.03 9.19
N HIS A 27 8.28 -11.20 8.73
CA HIS A 27 9.54 -11.35 8.01
C HIS A 27 9.61 -10.47 6.76
N GLU A 28 8.67 -10.60 5.82
CA GLU A 28 8.65 -9.79 4.59
C GLU A 28 8.71 -8.27 4.86
N PRO A 29 7.81 -7.66 5.65
CA PRO A 29 7.84 -6.21 5.87
C PRO A 29 9.11 -5.73 6.58
N LEU A 30 9.67 -6.53 7.49
CA LEU A 30 10.93 -6.18 8.18
C LEU A 30 12.13 -6.26 7.23
N ILE A 31 12.19 -7.26 6.34
CA ILE A 31 13.24 -7.36 5.33
C ILE A 31 13.13 -6.22 4.31
N LEU A 32 11.93 -5.85 3.87
CA LEU A 32 11.71 -4.73 2.96
C LEU A 32 12.16 -3.39 3.58
N GLN A 33 11.86 -3.15 4.87
CA GLN A 33 12.36 -1.97 5.58
C GLN A 33 13.89 -1.98 5.70
N ALA A 34 14.49 -3.15 5.98
CA ALA A 34 15.94 -3.28 6.03
C ALA A 34 16.58 -2.98 4.67
N ALA A 35 15.99 -3.46 3.57
CA ALA A 35 16.44 -3.15 2.21
C ALA A 35 16.38 -1.64 1.93
N ALA A 36 15.27 -0.97 2.27
CA ALA A 36 15.14 0.49 2.12
C ALA A 36 16.22 1.26 2.90
N HIS A 37 16.59 0.81 4.10
CA HIS A 37 17.70 1.40 4.84
C HIS A 37 19.07 1.17 4.18
N LEU A 38 19.30 -0.01 3.59
CA LEU A 38 20.52 -0.27 2.82
C LEU A 38 20.60 0.60 1.57
N GLU A 39 19.47 0.83 0.90
CA GLU A 39 19.36 1.75 -0.23
C GLU A 39 19.75 3.18 0.15
N LEU A 40 19.22 3.69 1.28
CA LEU A 40 19.56 5.00 1.82
C LEU A 40 21.02 5.09 2.28
N ALA A 41 21.61 3.97 2.72
CA ALA A 41 23.04 3.89 3.05
C ALA A 41 23.95 3.76 1.81
N GLY A 42 23.38 3.56 0.61
CA GLY A 42 24.11 3.33 -0.64
C GLY A 42 24.58 1.90 -0.86
N ASP A 43 24.25 0.95 0.03
CA ASP A 43 24.57 -0.47 -0.11
C ASP A 43 23.52 -1.20 -0.97
N ARG A 44 23.41 -0.74 -2.22
CA ARG A 44 22.39 -1.15 -3.20
C ARG A 44 22.49 -2.62 -3.56
N ALA A 45 23.71 -3.17 -3.64
CA ALA A 45 23.94 -4.58 -3.94
C ALA A 45 23.40 -5.50 -2.84
N ARG A 46 23.60 -5.14 -1.56
CA ARG A 46 23.06 -5.90 -0.43
C ARG A 46 21.55 -5.80 -0.35
N ALA A 47 20.96 -4.64 -0.66
CA ALA A 47 19.51 -4.50 -0.80
C ALA A 47 18.96 -5.45 -1.89
N SER A 48 19.61 -5.54 -3.05
CA SER A 48 19.24 -6.50 -4.11
C SER A 48 19.26 -7.96 -3.64
N THR A 49 20.27 -8.36 -2.85
CA THR A 49 20.32 -9.71 -2.27
C THR A 49 19.11 -9.99 -1.37
N LEU A 50 18.68 -9.03 -0.55
CA LEU A 50 17.48 -9.22 0.29
C LEU A 50 16.22 -9.42 -0.55
N TYR A 51 16.06 -8.69 -1.66
CA TYR A 51 14.94 -8.90 -2.57
C TYR A 51 15.00 -10.27 -3.26
N ASP A 52 16.19 -10.71 -3.68
CA ASP A 52 16.38 -12.03 -4.27
C ASP A 52 16.06 -13.16 -3.28
N ASP A 53 16.49 -13.03 -2.03
CA ASP A 53 16.21 -14.01 -0.98
C ASP A 53 14.71 -14.12 -0.69
N LEU A 54 13.99 -12.97 -0.64
CA LEU A 54 12.52 -12.97 -0.51
C LEU A 54 11.83 -13.66 -1.70
N LEU A 55 12.33 -13.45 -2.92
CA LEU A 55 11.75 -14.03 -4.14
C LEU A 55 12.11 -15.51 -4.34
N ALA A 56 13.22 -15.97 -3.78
CA ALA A 56 13.69 -17.35 -3.87
C ALA A 56 13.07 -18.27 -2.79
N ALA A 57 12.42 -17.72 -1.78
CA ALA A 57 11.73 -18.50 -0.75
C ALA A 57 10.61 -19.36 -1.40
N PRO A 58 10.47 -20.66 -1.01
CA PRO A 58 9.48 -21.55 -1.63
C PRO A 58 8.04 -21.00 -1.63
N GLU A 59 7.30 -21.38 -2.68
CA GLU A 59 6.08 -20.82 -3.30
C GLU A 59 4.82 -20.55 -2.42
N ALA A 60 4.96 -20.33 -1.11
CA ALA A 60 3.87 -19.95 -0.21
C ALA A 60 4.19 -18.82 0.80
N THR A 61 5.32 -18.10 0.66
CA THR A 61 5.85 -17.25 1.75
C THR A 61 5.99 -15.75 1.47
N ALA A 62 6.02 -15.30 0.21
CA ALA A 62 5.99 -13.86 -0.08
C ALA A 62 4.54 -13.40 -0.23
N ASP A 63 4.11 -12.48 0.63
CA ASP A 63 2.78 -11.89 0.62
C ASP A 63 2.58 -11.05 -0.66
N ASN A 64 3.62 -10.33 -1.10
CA ASN A 64 3.55 -9.43 -2.26
C ASN A 64 4.73 -9.59 -3.24
N PRO A 65 4.85 -10.70 -3.98
CA PRO A 65 6.00 -10.96 -4.87
C PRO A 65 6.17 -9.92 -5.98
N HIS A 66 5.07 -9.35 -6.50
CA HIS A 66 5.14 -8.28 -7.51
C HIS A 66 5.64 -6.96 -6.93
N LEU A 67 5.34 -6.66 -5.66
CA LEU A 67 5.84 -5.46 -5.00
C LEU A 67 7.34 -5.58 -4.76
N ILE A 68 7.80 -6.74 -4.28
CA ILE A 68 9.22 -7.04 -4.11
C ILE A 68 9.97 -6.87 -5.45
N LYS A 69 9.42 -7.38 -6.55
CA LYS A 69 9.98 -7.18 -7.90
C LYS A 69 10.05 -5.70 -8.30
N ALA A 70 9.00 -4.91 -8.02
CA ALA A 70 9.00 -3.48 -8.35
C ALA A 70 10.07 -2.71 -7.57
N LEU A 71 10.19 -2.97 -6.26
CA LEU A 71 11.22 -2.38 -5.40
C LEU A 71 12.63 -2.79 -5.83
N LYS A 72 12.83 -4.08 -6.18
CA LYS A 72 14.09 -4.56 -6.74
C LYS A 72 14.45 -3.81 -8.03
N ALA A 73 13.49 -3.64 -8.95
CA ALA A 73 13.72 -2.91 -10.19
C ALA A 73 14.12 -1.44 -9.95
N ALA A 74 13.43 -0.76 -9.03
CA ALA A 74 13.80 0.60 -8.61
C ALA A 74 15.24 0.65 -8.10
N ASN A 75 15.60 -0.25 -7.18
CA ASN A 75 16.95 -0.33 -6.64
C ASN A 75 18.01 -0.63 -7.71
N LEU A 76 17.77 -1.58 -8.62
CA LEU A 76 18.70 -1.96 -9.69
C LEU A 76 19.05 -0.79 -10.62
N TRP A 77 18.07 0.05 -10.91
CA TRP A 77 18.27 1.20 -11.80
C TRP A 77 19.29 2.18 -11.21
N GLU A 78 19.21 2.43 -9.90
CA GLU A 78 20.06 3.39 -9.18
C GLU A 78 21.56 3.03 -9.16
N TYR A 79 21.95 1.80 -9.51
CA TYR A 79 23.36 1.39 -9.54
C TYR A 79 23.81 0.71 -10.84
N GLY A 80 23.12 0.99 -11.96
CA GLY A 80 23.61 0.68 -13.31
C GLY A 80 23.12 -0.64 -13.91
N HIS A 81 22.06 -1.23 -13.36
CA HIS A 81 21.43 -2.46 -13.85
C HIS A 81 20.11 -2.21 -14.60
N GLU A 82 20.07 -1.13 -15.41
CA GLU A 82 18.86 -0.61 -16.06
C GLU A 82 18.15 -1.64 -16.96
N ALA A 83 18.92 -2.47 -17.67
CA ALA A 83 18.36 -3.49 -18.57
C ALA A 83 17.60 -4.59 -17.79
N GLU A 84 18.13 -4.97 -16.63
CA GLU A 84 17.46 -5.93 -15.73
C GLU A 84 16.23 -5.30 -15.08
N ALA A 85 16.34 -4.04 -14.62
CA ALA A 85 15.21 -3.30 -14.07
C ALA A 85 14.04 -3.20 -15.07
N ARG A 86 14.32 -2.85 -16.33
CA ARG A 86 13.31 -2.84 -17.41
C ARG A 86 12.66 -4.20 -17.62
N ALA A 87 13.46 -5.26 -17.69
CA ALA A 87 12.93 -6.61 -17.88
C ALA A 87 11.99 -7.03 -16.73
N ILE A 88 12.31 -6.64 -15.49
CA ILE A 88 11.45 -6.89 -14.33
C ILE A 88 10.14 -6.09 -14.44
N ILE A 89 10.21 -4.80 -14.78
CA ILE A 89 9.03 -3.93 -14.95
C ILE A 89 8.12 -4.46 -16.05
N ASP A 90 8.67 -4.85 -17.21
CA ASP A 90 7.91 -5.46 -18.30
C ASP A 90 7.25 -6.78 -17.85
N GLY A 91 7.95 -7.58 -17.04
CA GLY A 91 7.41 -8.78 -16.42
C GLY A 91 6.22 -8.52 -15.48
N ILE A 92 6.26 -7.42 -14.70
CA ILE A 92 5.13 -6.99 -13.86
C ILE A 92 3.94 -6.61 -14.75
N ARG A 93 4.17 -5.84 -15.81
CA ARG A 93 3.10 -5.46 -16.76
C ARG A 93 2.42 -6.69 -17.35
N ALA A 94 3.21 -7.66 -17.79
CA ALA A 94 2.72 -8.88 -18.41
C ALA A 94 1.94 -9.77 -17.43
N ALA A 95 2.35 -9.81 -16.17
CA ALA A 95 1.67 -10.59 -15.13
C ALA A 95 0.32 -9.98 -14.71
N GLY A 96 0.15 -8.67 -14.83
CA GLY A 96 -1.11 -8.00 -14.54
C GLY A 96 -1.56 -8.11 -13.07
N PRO A 97 -0.73 -7.74 -12.07
CA PRO A 97 -1.14 -7.86 -10.67
C PRO A 97 -2.35 -6.97 -10.37
N LEU A 98 -3.27 -7.49 -9.55
CA LEU A 98 -4.49 -6.78 -9.15
C LEU A 98 -4.28 -5.86 -7.93
N ASN A 99 -3.07 -5.83 -7.38
CA ASN A 99 -2.64 -4.87 -6.37
C ASN A 99 -2.04 -3.63 -7.07
N ALA A 100 -2.42 -2.43 -6.65
CA ALA A 100 -1.95 -1.17 -7.21
C ALA A 100 -0.47 -0.84 -6.87
N ALA A 101 0.04 -1.29 -5.72
CA ALA A 101 1.36 -0.88 -5.23
C ALA A 101 2.53 -1.25 -6.17
N PRO A 102 2.61 -2.46 -6.75
CA PRO A 102 3.62 -2.79 -7.76
C PRO A 102 3.58 -1.87 -8.98
N TRP A 103 2.37 -1.48 -9.41
CA TRP A 103 2.20 -0.57 -10.55
C TRP A 103 2.74 0.82 -10.24
N GLN A 104 2.44 1.32 -9.04
CA GLN A 104 2.89 2.63 -8.60
C GLN A 104 4.42 2.70 -8.56
N VAL A 105 5.06 1.78 -7.85
CA VAL A 105 6.53 1.77 -7.67
C VAL A 105 7.25 1.68 -9.02
N ALA A 106 6.81 0.78 -9.91
CA ALA A 106 7.43 0.62 -11.22
C ALA A 106 7.18 1.83 -12.14
N ALA A 107 6.00 2.46 -12.09
CA ALA A 107 5.72 3.68 -12.84
C ALA A 107 6.56 4.87 -12.35
N GLU A 108 6.67 5.05 -11.04
CA GLU A 108 7.52 6.09 -10.44
C GLU A 108 9.00 5.87 -10.79
N THR A 109 9.44 4.61 -10.86
CA THR A 109 10.80 4.26 -11.32
C THR A 109 11.02 4.70 -12.78
N LEU A 110 10.08 4.41 -13.67
CA LEU A 110 10.16 4.83 -15.08
C LEU A 110 10.15 6.37 -15.20
N GLU A 111 9.27 7.03 -14.46
CA GLU A 111 9.17 8.50 -14.44
C GLU A 111 10.47 9.15 -13.95
N ALA A 112 11.03 8.68 -12.83
CA ALA A 112 12.25 9.22 -12.24
C ALA A 112 13.47 9.10 -13.18
N HIS A 113 13.43 8.17 -14.13
CA HIS A 113 14.48 7.90 -15.10
C HIS A 113 14.15 8.38 -16.52
N ASP A 114 13.22 9.35 -16.64
CA ASP A 114 12.86 10.03 -17.90
C ASP A 114 12.26 9.10 -18.99
N GLU A 115 11.69 7.96 -18.59
CA GLU A 115 10.99 7.03 -19.48
C GLU A 115 9.48 7.34 -19.50
N LEU A 116 9.12 8.59 -19.79
CA LEU A 116 7.76 9.13 -19.63
C LEU A 116 6.71 8.39 -20.45
N GLU A 117 6.98 8.05 -21.72
CA GLU A 117 6.05 7.29 -22.56
C GLU A 117 5.74 5.93 -21.96
N LYS A 118 6.76 5.25 -21.42
CA LYS A 118 6.57 3.94 -20.79
C LYS A 118 5.83 4.06 -19.47
N ALA A 119 6.14 5.08 -18.66
CA ALA A 119 5.39 5.34 -17.43
C ALA A 119 3.90 5.57 -17.74
N HIS A 120 3.60 6.37 -18.78
CA HIS A 120 2.22 6.63 -19.22
C HIS A 120 1.51 5.36 -19.68
N ASP A 121 2.14 4.54 -20.52
CA ASP A 121 1.60 3.27 -20.99
C ASP A 121 1.35 2.28 -19.84
N PHE A 122 2.28 2.21 -18.90
CA PHE A 122 2.24 1.31 -17.76
C PHE A 122 1.11 1.69 -16.79
N LEU A 123 0.99 2.97 -16.45
CA LEU A 123 -0.11 3.50 -15.64
C LEU A 123 -1.46 3.35 -16.33
N SER A 124 -1.54 3.61 -17.63
CA SER A 124 -2.77 3.43 -18.40
C SER A 124 -3.22 1.95 -18.43
N THR A 125 -2.26 1.02 -18.53
CA THR A 125 -2.52 -0.42 -18.45
C THR A 125 -3.08 -0.78 -17.07
N ALA A 126 -2.45 -0.28 -16.00
CA ALA A 126 -2.88 -0.52 -14.62
C ALA A 126 -4.30 0.00 -14.37
N LEU A 127 -4.60 1.24 -14.75
CA LEU A 127 -5.94 1.84 -14.55
C LEU A 127 -7.02 1.07 -15.33
N THR A 128 -6.73 0.66 -16.56
CA THR A 128 -7.68 -0.15 -17.36
C THR A 128 -7.94 -1.52 -16.73
N LEU A 129 -6.95 -2.10 -16.05
CA LEU A 129 -7.07 -3.39 -15.38
C LEU A 129 -7.82 -3.28 -14.04
N LEU A 130 -7.56 -2.22 -13.27
CA LEU A 130 -7.98 -2.10 -11.88
C LEU A 130 -9.30 -1.34 -11.71
N LEU A 131 -9.70 -0.53 -12.69
CA LEU A 131 -10.89 0.32 -12.62
C LEU A 131 -11.92 -0.07 -13.67
N ALA A 132 -13.19 -0.06 -13.26
CA ALA A 132 -14.33 -0.23 -14.15
C ALA A 132 -15.03 1.13 -14.37
N PRO A 133 -15.38 1.50 -15.61
CA PRO A 133 -16.06 2.77 -15.88
C PRO A 133 -17.39 2.90 -15.12
N GLY A 134 -17.60 4.06 -14.49
CA GLY A 134 -18.83 4.38 -13.76
C GLY A 134 -18.93 3.79 -12.36
N GLU A 135 -17.91 3.04 -11.92
CA GLU A 135 -17.81 2.55 -10.55
C GLU A 135 -16.97 3.46 -9.66
N GLU A 136 -17.13 3.31 -8.35
CA GLU A 136 -16.33 4.03 -7.38
C GLU A 136 -14.86 3.62 -7.44
N VAL A 137 -13.96 4.60 -7.35
CA VAL A 137 -12.51 4.40 -7.46
C VAL A 137 -11.92 3.97 -6.10
N PRO A 138 -11.35 2.76 -5.98
CA PRO A 138 -10.71 2.33 -4.74
C PRO A 138 -9.56 3.23 -4.33
N TYR A 139 -9.45 3.56 -3.05
CA TYR A 139 -8.41 4.45 -2.51
C TYR A 139 -6.99 4.05 -2.95
N ALA A 140 -6.68 2.75 -2.92
CA ALA A 140 -5.37 2.22 -3.29
C ALA A 140 -4.95 2.52 -4.75
N THR A 141 -5.90 2.85 -5.63
CA THR A 141 -5.64 3.13 -7.05
C THR A 141 -5.52 4.63 -7.37
N GLN A 142 -5.88 5.51 -6.42
CA GLN A 142 -5.89 6.97 -6.64
C GLN A 142 -4.50 7.54 -6.91
N SER A 143 -3.45 6.93 -6.33
CA SER A 143 -2.06 7.30 -6.61
C SER A 143 -1.67 7.04 -8.07
N LEU A 144 -2.23 6.01 -8.70
CA LEU A 144 -2.00 5.71 -10.12
C LEU A 144 -2.63 6.77 -11.03
N LEU A 145 -3.82 7.27 -10.70
CA LEU A 145 -4.46 8.38 -11.40
C LEU A 145 -3.61 9.66 -11.28
N THR A 146 -3.18 9.96 -10.06
CA THR A 146 -2.34 11.13 -9.78
C THR A 146 -1.00 11.06 -10.51
N GLY A 147 -0.32 9.91 -10.46
CA GLY A 147 0.92 9.67 -11.19
C GLY A 147 0.74 9.78 -12.70
N ARG A 148 -0.36 9.24 -13.24
CA ARG A 148 -0.65 9.34 -14.69
C ARG A 148 -0.87 10.77 -15.12
N HIS A 149 -1.64 11.53 -14.34
CA HIS A 149 -1.84 12.94 -14.58
C HIS A 149 -0.49 13.68 -14.63
N ARG A 150 0.40 13.44 -13.66
CA ARG A 150 1.75 14.03 -13.62
C ARG A 150 2.56 13.71 -14.87
N VAL A 151 2.65 12.43 -15.25
CA VAL A 151 3.41 11.99 -16.44
C VAL A 151 2.86 12.64 -17.72
N ARG A 152 1.54 12.70 -17.88
CA ARG A 152 0.91 13.33 -19.06
C ARG A 152 1.19 14.83 -19.15
N ARG A 153 1.20 15.52 -18.00
CA ARG A 153 1.59 16.92 -17.91
C ARG A 153 3.04 17.15 -18.31
N LEU A 154 3.96 16.28 -17.89
CA LEU A 154 5.36 16.31 -18.30
C LEU A 154 5.53 16.08 -19.81
N MET A 155 4.71 15.20 -20.40
CA MET A 155 4.68 14.95 -21.84
C MET A 155 3.96 16.03 -22.67
N GLY A 156 3.27 16.98 -22.02
CA GLY A 156 2.51 18.03 -22.70
C GLY A 156 1.25 17.54 -23.41
N LEU A 157 0.67 16.43 -22.94
CA LEU A 157 -0.58 15.88 -23.49
C LEU A 157 -1.80 16.64 -22.95
N GLU A 158 -2.86 16.74 -23.76
CA GLU A 158 -4.15 17.27 -23.31
C GLU A 158 -4.81 16.34 -22.29
N HIS A 159 -5.65 16.86 -21.40
CA HIS A 159 -6.36 16.04 -20.43
C HIS A 159 -7.32 15.06 -21.10
N ASP A 160 -7.44 13.86 -20.51
CA ASP A 160 -8.48 12.89 -20.82
C ASP A 160 -9.36 12.59 -19.59
N ALA A 161 -10.29 11.65 -19.74
CA ALA A 161 -11.25 11.29 -18.69
C ALA A 161 -10.58 10.80 -17.39
N TRP A 162 -9.38 10.22 -17.45
CA TRP A 162 -8.65 9.82 -16.25
C TRP A 162 -8.03 11.02 -15.53
N ASP A 163 -7.61 12.04 -16.29
CA ASP A 163 -7.09 13.29 -15.74
C ASP A 163 -8.20 14.09 -15.04
N GLU A 164 -9.40 14.12 -15.64
CA GLU A 164 -10.60 14.70 -15.01
C GLU A 164 -10.94 13.98 -13.71
N LEU A 165 -10.98 12.64 -13.72
CA LEU A 165 -11.24 11.81 -12.54
C LEU A 165 -10.19 12.01 -11.44
N ALA A 166 -8.91 12.14 -11.81
CA ALA A 166 -7.85 12.45 -10.86
C ALA A 166 -8.09 13.81 -10.17
N GLY A 167 -8.54 14.81 -10.94
CA GLY A 167 -8.89 16.13 -10.43
C GLY A 167 -10.08 16.10 -9.46
N GLU A 168 -11.11 15.31 -9.74
CA GLU A 168 -12.28 15.15 -8.87
C GLU A 168 -11.94 14.49 -7.53
N LEU A 169 -11.05 13.50 -7.53
CA LEU A 169 -10.63 12.78 -6.34
C LEU A 169 -9.60 13.55 -5.48
N HIS A 170 -8.94 14.54 -6.06
CA HIS A 170 -7.92 15.31 -5.36
C HIS A 170 -8.53 16.34 -4.41
N THR A 171 -8.32 16.13 -3.10
CA THR A 171 -8.92 16.95 -2.03
C THR A 171 -7.99 18.00 -1.44
N ALA A 172 -6.73 18.06 -1.87
CA ALA A 172 -5.80 19.06 -1.33
C ALA A 172 -6.11 20.48 -1.85
N ALA A 173 -5.68 21.49 -1.11
CA ALA A 173 -6.00 22.90 -1.41
C ALA A 173 -5.40 23.41 -2.73
N VAL A 174 -4.33 22.80 -3.23
CA VAL A 174 -3.68 23.17 -4.50
C VAL A 174 -4.10 22.16 -5.57
N PRO A 175 -4.70 22.58 -6.70
CA PRO A 175 -5.11 21.69 -7.78
C PRO A 175 -3.95 20.91 -8.40
N LEU A 176 -4.23 19.72 -8.93
CA LEU A 176 -3.21 18.89 -9.58
C LEU A 176 -2.51 19.60 -10.75
N ASP A 177 -3.22 20.44 -11.50
CA ASP A 177 -2.65 21.21 -12.62
C ASP A 177 -1.52 22.15 -12.21
N GLU A 178 -1.65 22.73 -11.02
CA GLU A 178 -0.64 23.62 -10.46
C GLU A 178 0.50 22.81 -9.83
N LEU A 179 0.18 21.70 -9.17
CA LEU A 179 1.19 20.80 -8.59
C LEU A 179 2.08 20.17 -9.66
N HIS A 180 1.50 19.74 -10.77
CA HIS A 180 2.18 19.05 -11.87
C HIS A 180 2.52 19.98 -13.04
N ASP A 181 2.59 21.29 -12.82
CA ASP A 181 3.05 22.21 -13.86
C ASP A 181 4.53 21.96 -14.19
N PRO A 182 4.88 21.51 -15.42
CA PRO A 182 6.27 21.26 -15.79
C PRO A 182 7.15 22.52 -15.73
N LYS A 183 6.57 23.73 -15.77
CA LYS A 183 7.29 25.00 -15.65
C LYS A 183 7.65 25.36 -14.21
N ARG A 184 7.20 24.59 -13.22
CA ARG A 184 7.48 24.81 -11.79
C ARG A 184 8.98 24.80 -11.46
N LEU A 185 9.80 24.06 -12.20
CA LEU A 185 11.26 24.06 -12.00
C LEU A 185 11.88 25.46 -12.14
N TRP A 186 11.23 26.42 -12.81
CA TRP A 186 11.70 27.79 -12.95
C TRP A 186 11.44 28.67 -11.70
N SER A 187 10.48 28.35 -10.83
CA SER A 187 10.20 29.15 -9.62
C SER A 187 11.22 28.92 -8.49
N LEU A 188 11.89 27.77 -8.45
CA LEU A 188 12.90 27.45 -7.43
C LEU A 188 14.19 28.29 -7.56
N GLY A 189 14.43 28.88 -8.73
CA GLY A 189 15.52 29.84 -8.97
C GLY A 189 15.11 31.31 -8.80
N SER A 190 13.85 31.59 -8.49
CA SER A 190 13.34 32.95 -8.37
C SER A 190 13.69 33.60 -7.03
N SER A 191 13.89 34.91 -7.06
CA SER A 191 14.07 35.74 -5.84
C SER A 191 12.81 36.53 -5.50
N ASP A 192 11.71 36.35 -6.24
CA ASP A 192 10.44 37.01 -5.96
C ASP A 192 9.76 36.40 -4.70
N PRO A 193 9.51 37.20 -3.65
CA PRO A 193 8.85 36.74 -2.44
C PRO A 193 7.44 36.15 -2.64
N VAL A 194 6.72 36.55 -3.68
CA VAL A 194 5.38 36.02 -4.00
C VAL A 194 5.50 34.61 -4.58
N GLU A 195 6.41 34.42 -5.55
CA GLU A 195 6.67 33.11 -6.17
C GLU A 195 7.22 32.11 -5.14
N LEU A 196 8.12 32.54 -4.26
CA LEU A 196 8.65 31.71 -3.17
C LEU A 196 7.57 31.30 -2.16
N LYS A 197 6.62 32.19 -1.82
CA LYS A 197 5.51 31.84 -0.92
C LYS A 197 4.55 30.82 -1.56
N ALA A 198 4.26 30.99 -2.86
CA ALA A 198 3.45 30.02 -3.60
C ALA A 198 4.14 28.64 -3.62
N GLU A 199 5.44 28.61 -3.87
CA GLU A 199 6.22 27.37 -3.87
C GLU A 199 6.25 26.69 -2.50
N ILE A 200 6.42 27.45 -1.42
CA ILE A 200 6.33 26.91 -0.05
C ILE A 200 4.95 26.31 0.23
N ALA A 201 3.87 26.96 -0.24
CA ALA A 201 2.52 26.44 -0.06
C ALA A 201 2.32 25.10 -0.81
N ARG A 202 2.84 24.99 -2.03
CA ARG A 202 2.81 23.75 -2.84
C ARG A 202 3.62 22.62 -2.20
N LEU A 203 4.87 22.88 -1.80
CA LEU A 203 5.70 21.90 -1.10
C LEU A 203 5.03 21.40 0.18
N ARG A 204 4.36 22.30 0.93
CA ARG A 204 3.57 21.92 2.11
C ARG A 204 2.36 21.07 1.75
N ALA A 205 1.69 21.35 0.64
CA ALA A 205 0.59 20.53 0.16
C ALA A 205 1.07 19.13 -0.24
N GLU A 206 2.14 19.02 -1.02
CA GLU A 206 2.78 17.73 -1.38
C GLU A 206 3.22 16.96 -0.14
N LEU A 207 3.94 17.59 0.78
CA LEU A 207 4.35 16.99 2.05
C LEU A 207 3.13 16.57 2.89
N GLY A 208 2.03 17.34 2.87
CA GLY A 208 0.79 17.00 3.52
C GLY A 208 0.16 15.73 2.94
N THR A 209 0.10 15.61 1.62
CA THR A 209 -0.39 14.43 0.91
C THR A 209 0.48 13.21 1.23
N TYR A 210 1.81 13.33 1.13
CA TYR A 210 2.74 12.26 1.48
C TYR A 210 2.62 11.83 2.94
N ARG A 211 2.54 12.78 3.88
CA ARG A 211 2.34 12.46 5.30
C ARG A 211 1.00 11.80 5.55
N THR A 212 -0.06 12.18 4.85
CA THR A 212 -1.37 11.53 4.95
C THR A 212 -1.28 10.08 4.49
N ALA A 213 -0.61 9.82 3.35
CA ALA A 213 -0.38 8.47 2.84
C ALA A 213 0.47 7.61 3.80
N LEU A 214 1.49 8.18 4.44
CA LEU A 214 2.40 7.46 5.33
C LEU A 214 1.86 7.27 6.77
N SER A 215 1.03 8.17 7.27
CA SER A 215 0.68 8.23 8.70
C SER A 215 -0.55 7.40 9.11
N ARG A 216 -1.28 6.80 8.17
CA ARG A 216 -2.50 6.05 8.46
C ARG A 216 -2.67 4.89 7.49
N PRO A 217 -2.16 3.67 7.79
CA PRO A 217 -2.39 2.54 6.91
C PRO A 217 -3.90 2.38 6.68
N PHE A 218 -4.71 2.40 7.73
CA PHE A 218 -6.19 2.46 7.64
C PHE A 218 -6.71 3.10 8.94
N PRO A 219 -7.34 4.29 8.95
CA PRO A 219 -7.88 4.90 10.17
C PRO A 219 -8.87 4.00 10.91
N VAL A 220 -9.56 3.12 10.18
CA VAL A 220 -10.39 2.06 10.72
C VAL A 220 -10.07 0.77 9.99
N ALA A 221 -9.74 -0.28 10.74
CA ALA A 221 -9.59 -1.63 10.23
C ALA A 221 -10.53 -2.59 10.97
N VAL A 222 -11.19 -3.47 10.22
CA VAL A 222 -12.13 -4.45 10.78
C VAL A 222 -11.50 -5.84 10.76
N LEU A 223 -11.72 -6.60 11.84
CA LEU A 223 -11.12 -7.92 12.04
C LEU A 223 -11.88 -9.00 11.28
N HIS A 224 -11.17 -9.69 10.39
CA HIS A 224 -11.62 -10.89 9.71
C HIS A 224 -11.00 -12.14 10.35
N TRP A 225 -11.83 -13.14 10.61
CA TRP A 225 -11.41 -14.46 11.06
C TRP A 225 -11.61 -15.49 9.95
N PRO A 226 -10.53 -16.14 9.47
CA PRO A 226 -10.64 -17.30 8.59
C PRO A 226 -11.43 -18.41 9.29
N GLU A 227 -12.08 -19.29 8.52
CA GLU A 227 -13.00 -20.28 9.12
C GLU A 227 -12.35 -21.20 10.16
N GLN A 228 -11.11 -21.63 9.89
CA GLN A 228 -10.39 -22.50 10.82
C GLN A 228 -10.12 -21.76 12.13
N GLU A 229 -9.62 -20.53 12.03
CA GLU A 229 -9.32 -19.66 13.16
C GLU A 229 -10.59 -19.27 13.94
N LEU A 230 -11.70 -18.96 13.26
CA LEU A 230 -12.96 -18.63 13.92
C LEU A 230 -13.48 -19.82 14.73
N ARG A 231 -13.41 -21.03 14.17
CA ARG A 231 -13.82 -22.26 14.86
C ARG A 231 -12.95 -22.54 16.07
N GLU A 232 -11.64 -22.36 15.93
CA GLU A 232 -10.68 -22.52 17.02
C GLU A 232 -10.92 -21.49 18.13
N LEU A 233 -11.10 -20.23 17.77
CA LEU A 233 -11.40 -19.13 18.68
C LEU A 233 -12.64 -19.43 19.53
N LEU A 234 -13.76 -19.82 18.89
CA LEU A 234 -15.01 -20.12 19.59
C LEU A 234 -14.95 -21.41 20.42
N THR A 235 -14.06 -22.34 20.06
CA THR A 235 -13.81 -23.56 20.85
C THR A 235 -13.01 -23.24 22.12
N ALA A 236 -11.99 -22.37 22.01
CA ALA A 236 -11.14 -21.98 23.12
C ALA A 236 -11.81 -20.94 24.05
N TYR A 237 -12.61 -20.03 23.48
CA TYR A 237 -13.25 -18.91 24.17
C TYR A 237 -14.76 -18.84 23.84
N PRO A 238 -15.59 -19.73 24.41
CA PRO A 238 -17.02 -19.80 24.11
C PRO A 238 -17.79 -18.50 24.38
N GLU A 239 -17.29 -17.64 25.27
CA GLU A 239 -17.85 -16.32 25.57
C GLU A 239 -17.93 -15.41 24.34
N LEU A 240 -17.04 -15.59 23.35
CA LEU A 240 -17.02 -14.81 22.11
C LEU A 240 -18.14 -15.21 21.12
N THR A 241 -18.94 -16.23 21.42
CA THR A 241 -20.09 -16.63 20.57
C THR A 241 -21.17 -15.54 20.50
N GLU A 242 -21.23 -14.64 21.50
CA GLU A 242 -22.14 -13.48 21.45
C GLU A 242 -21.73 -12.49 20.33
N GLU A 243 -20.43 -12.34 20.09
CA GLU A 243 -19.88 -11.49 19.03
C GLU A 243 -19.92 -12.20 17.67
N TYR A 244 -19.41 -13.44 17.63
CA TYR A 244 -19.31 -14.25 16.42
C TYR A 244 -20.23 -15.47 16.48
N VAL A 245 -21.46 -15.30 15.98
CA VAL A 245 -22.48 -16.37 15.98
C VAL A 245 -22.09 -17.52 15.05
N ASP A 246 -21.80 -17.19 13.79
CA ASP A 246 -21.38 -18.14 12.75
C ASP A 246 -20.57 -17.41 11.67
N ARG A 247 -19.89 -18.17 10.80
CA ARG A 247 -19.04 -17.62 9.74
C ARG A 247 -19.81 -16.71 8.79
N THR A 248 -20.99 -17.11 8.35
CA THR A 248 -21.77 -16.35 7.36
C THR A 248 -22.20 -15.02 7.95
N THR A 249 -22.76 -15.05 9.15
CA THR A 249 -23.16 -13.86 9.91
C THR A 249 -21.97 -12.94 10.17
N HIS A 250 -20.79 -13.48 10.49
CA HIS A 250 -19.55 -12.70 10.66
C HIS A 250 -19.18 -11.95 9.38
N LEU A 251 -19.13 -12.63 8.24
CA LEU A 251 -18.76 -12.03 6.95
C LEU A 251 -19.78 -10.97 6.51
N ASP A 252 -21.08 -11.24 6.64
CA ASP A 252 -22.14 -10.31 6.27
C ASP A 252 -22.10 -9.04 7.13
N ARG A 253 -21.90 -9.18 8.45
CA ARG A 253 -21.74 -8.04 9.37
C ARG A 253 -20.50 -7.22 9.06
N LEU A 254 -19.40 -7.88 8.70
CA LEU A 254 -18.15 -7.22 8.36
C LEU A 254 -18.31 -6.36 7.10
N GLU A 255 -18.84 -6.91 6.01
CA GLU A 255 -19.10 -6.16 4.77
C GLU A 255 -20.09 -5.01 5.02
N ALA A 256 -21.19 -5.27 5.74
CA ALA A 256 -22.18 -4.23 6.07
C ALA A 256 -21.57 -3.09 6.89
N SER A 257 -20.71 -3.40 7.87
CA SER A 257 -20.02 -2.40 8.69
C SER A 257 -19.05 -1.56 7.86
N LEU A 258 -18.30 -2.19 6.95
CA LEU A 258 -17.41 -1.47 6.05
C LEU A 258 -18.18 -0.54 5.11
N ARG A 259 -19.30 -1.01 4.54
CA ARG A 259 -20.17 -0.17 3.70
C ARG A 259 -20.77 1.00 4.46
N ASP A 260 -21.18 0.82 5.71
CA ASP A 260 -21.73 1.89 6.55
C ASP A 260 -20.66 2.93 6.92
N LEU A 261 -19.46 2.47 7.33
CA LEU A 261 -18.31 3.35 7.58
C LEU A 261 -17.92 4.16 6.34
N HIS A 262 -17.96 3.52 5.17
CA HIS A 262 -17.66 4.16 3.91
C HIS A 262 -18.74 5.19 3.52
N ALA A 263 -20.02 4.83 3.63
CA ALA A 263 -21.15 5.71 3.35
C ALA A 263 -21.20 6.94 4.28
N THR A 264 -20.69 6.81 5.50
CA THR A 264 -20.54 7.92 6.45
C THR A 264 -19.29 8.78 6.19
N GLY A 265 -18.53 8.46 5.14
CA GLY A 265 -17.39 9.24 4.67
C GLY A 265 -16.07 8.89 5.36
N THR A 266 -15.96 7.71 5.99
CA THR A 266 -14.69 7.22 6.53
C THR A 266 -13.79 6.76 5.38
N PRO A 267 -12.70 7.47 5.06
CA PRO A 267 -11.85 7.09 3.95
C PRO A 267 -10.89 5.97 4.35
N ASN A 268 -10.38 5.25 3.35
CA ASN A 268 -9.28 4.28 3.50
C ASN A 268 -9.55 3.20 4.57
N LEU A 269 -10.61 2.43 4.38
CA LEU A 269 -10.96 1.33 5.28
C LEU A 269 -10.08 0.11 5.04
N GLY A 270 -9.75 -0.59 6.12
CA GLY A 270 -8.90 -1.78 6.09
C GLY A 270 -9.60 -3.02 6.59
N ILE A 271 -9.13 -4.18 6.13
CA ILE A 271 -9.45 -5.47 6.72
C ILE A 271 -8.16 -6.10 7.25
N VAL A 272 -8.15 -6.56 8.49
CA VAL A 272 -7.04 -7.31 9.07
C VAL A 272 -7.46 -8.73 9.32
N THR A 273 -6.62 -9.69 8.98
CA THR A 273 -6.89 -11.11 9.23
C THR A 273 -6.24 -11.55 10.53
N GLY A 274 -7.04 -12.04 11.48
CA GLY A 274 -6.56 -12.55 12.76
C GLY A 274 -6.29 -14.06 12.73
N THR A 275 -5.31 -14.49 13.51
CA THR A 275 -5.12 -15.90 13.92
C THR A 275 -5.22 -16.02 15.44
N VAL A 276 -5.67 -17.17 15.94
CA VAL A 276 -5.82 -17.43 17.38
C VAL A 276 -4.48 -17.31 18.10
N PRO A 277 -3.37 -17.91 17.61
CA PRO A 277 -2.08 -17.77 18.29
C PRO A 277 -1.60 -16.31 18.39
N SER A 278 -1.79 -15.51 17.33
CA SER A 278 -1.43 -14.08 17.33
C SER A 278 -2.30 -13.27 18.28
N TYR A 279 -3.60 -13.57 18.35
CA TYR A 279 -4.53 -12.93 19.27
C TYR A 279 -4.22 -13.28 20.74
N GLU A 280 -3.90 -14.54 21.03
CA GLU A 280 -3.49 -14.98 22.37
C GLU A 280 -2.18 -14.34 22.80
N ALA A 281 -1.21 -14.23 21.90
CA ALA A 281 0.04 -13.53 22.16
C ALA A 281 -0.20 -12.04 22.47
N PHE A 282 -1.10 -11.39 21.73
CA PHE A 282 -1.51 -10.01 21.98
C PHE A 282 -2.23 -9.86 23.34
N ALA A 283 -3.17 -10.74 23.66
CA ALA A 283 -3.86 -10.75 24.95
C ALA A 283 -2.87 -10.89 26.13
N ALA A 284 -1.89 -11.78 25.98
CA ALA A 284 -0.83 -11.96 26.96
C ALA A 284 0.03 -10.69 27.11
N SER A 285 0.38 -10.00 26.03
CA SER A 285 1.15 -8.75 26.09
C SER A 285 0.39 -7.60 26.74
N GLU A 286 -0.93 -7.55 26.57
CA GLU A 286 -1.81 -6.56 27.20
C GLU A 286 -2.24 -6.95 28.62
N ALA A 287 -1.78 -8.10 29.13
CA ALA A 287 -2.20 -8.67 30.41
C ALA A 287 -3.74 -8.77 30.54
N ALA A 288 -4.42 -9.06 29.42
CA ALA A 288 -5.87 -9.18 29.31
C ALA A 288 -6.31 -10.63 29.02
N SER A 289 -7.60 -10.92 29.23
CA SER A 289 -8.17 -12.22 28.88
C SER A 289 -8.51 -12.26 27.38
N PRO A 290 -8.14 -13.33 26.64
CA PRO A 290 -8.60 -13.47 25.25
C PRO A 290 -10.12 -13.59 25.12
N SER A 291 -10.85 -13.94 26.19
CA SER A 291 -12.31 -13.97 26.20
C SER A 291 -12.98 -12.60 26.32
N ASP A 292 -12.23 -11.52 26.52
CA ASP A 292 -12.78 -10.16 26.59
C ASP A 292 -13.08 -9.61 25.18
N PRO A 293 -14.37 -9.36 24.82
CA PRO A 293 -14.72 -8.82 23.51
C PRO A 293 -14.10 -7.42 23.25
N GLY A 294 -13.84 -6.64 24.31
CA GLY A 294 -13.21 -5.33 24.21
C GLY A 294 -11.76 -5.36 23.68
N LEU A 295 -11.15 -6.54 23.64
CA LEU A 295 -9.78 -6.73 23.14
C LEU A 295 -9.73 -6.86 21.60
N LEU A 296 -10.80 -7.33 20.96
CA LEU A 296 -10.84 -7.57 19.51
C LEU A 296 -10.57 -6.30 18.66
N PRO A 297 -11.16 -5.12 18.95
CA PRO A 297 -10.86 -3.90 18.21
C PRO A 297 -9.43 -3.38 18.44
N GLN A 298 -8.87 -3.62 19.63
CA GLN A 298 -7.50 -3.23 19.97
C GLN A 298 -6.49 -4.11 19.22
N TYR A 299 -6.78 -5.40 19.12
CA TYR A 299 -6.02 -6.34 18.31
C TYR A 299 -6.06 -5.95 16.83
N ALA A 300 -7.25 -5.62 16.30
CA ALA A 300 -7.41 -5.17 14.93
C ALA A 300 -6.58 -3.90 14.65
N THR A 301 -6.62 -2.93 15.57
CA THR A 301 -5.82 -1.70 15.50
C THR A 301 -4.32 -1.99 15.50
N THR A 302 -3.88 -2.94 16.33
CA THR A 302 -2.48 -3.35 16.41
C THR A 302 -2.01 -4.01 15.11
N LEU A 303 -2.82 -4.90 14.53
CA LEU A 303 -2.53 -5.50 13.23
C LEU A 303 -2.46 -4.45 12.12
N ALA A 304 -3.38 -3.48 12.11
CA ALA A 304 -3.37 -2.40 11.14
C ALA A 304 -2.14 -1.49 11.30
N ALA A 305 -1.75 -1.18 12.53
CA ALA A 305 -0.53 -0.42 12.84
C ALA A 305 0.76 -1.16 12.43
N ARG A 306 0.74 -2.50 12.43
CA ARG A 306 1.81 -3.36 11.89
C ARG A 306 1.75 -3.52 10.36
N GLY A 307 0.84 -2.83 9.67
CA GLY A 307 0.73 -2.89 8.21
C GLY A 307 0.08 -4.17 7.68
N ARG A 308 -0.64 -4.93 8.51
CA ARG A 308 -1.29 -6.20 8.12
C ARG A 308 -2.67 -6.02 7.50
N ALA A 309 -3.12 -4.78 7.39
CA ALA A 309 -4.42 -4.47 6.85
C ALA A 309 -4.38 -4.42 5.31
N ILE A 310 -5.39 -5.00 4.67
CA ILE A 310 -5.61 -4.91 3.24
C ILE A 310 -6.67 -3.83 2.94
N PRO A 311 -6.52 -3.06 1.85
CA PRO A 311 -7.50 -2.05 1.49
C PRO A 311 -8.88 -2.63 1.18
N TRP A 312 -9.91 -1.93 1.64
CA TRP A 312 -11.30 -2.14 1.23
C TRP A 312 -11.87 -0.83 0.64
N PRO A 313 -12.68 -0.89 -0.43
CA PRO A 313 -13.01 -2.11 -1.18
C PRO A 313 -11.83 -2.58 -2.05
N PRO A 314 -11.62 -3.90 -2.19
CA PRO A 314 -10.75 -4.44 -3.22
C PRO A 314 -11.27 -4.11 -4.63
N SER A 315 -10.42 -4.23 -5.66
CA SER A 315 -10.93 -4.18 -7.04
C SER A 315 -11.89 -5.33 -7.31
N ARG A 316 -12.87 -5.14 -8.20
CA ARG A 316 -13.89 -6.18 -8.47
C ARG A 316 -13.33 -7.49 -8.96
N THR A 317 -12.21 -7.44 -9.68
CA THR A 317 -11.52 -8.61 -10.23
C THR A 317 -10.57 -9.24 -9.22
N ALA A 318 -10.18 -8.54 -8.15
CA ALA A 318 -9.34 -9.09 -7.09
C ALA A 318 -10.08 -10.20 -6.32
N ALA A 319 -9.31 -11.13 -5.74
CA ALA A 319 -9.86 -12.14 -4.85
C ALA A 319 -10.62 -11.48 -3.69
N CYS A 320 -11.77 -12.06 -3.35
CA CYS A 320 -12.58 -11.56 -2.25
C CYS A 320 -11.85 -11.74 -0.92
N TRP A 321 -11.89 -10.71 -0.08
CA TRP A 321 -11.24 -10.66 1.24
C TRP A 321 -11.70 -11.78 2.19
N CYS A 322 -12.88 -12.37 1.95
CA CYS A 322 -13.46 -13.46 2.76
C CYS A 322 -12.78 -14.83 2.57
N GLY A 323 -11.83 -14.94 1.63
CA GLY A 323 -11.09 -16.18 1.35
C GLY A 323 -11.89 -17.23 0.58
N SER A 324 -12.96 -16.86 -0.13
CA SER A 324 -13.75 -17.78 -0.97
C SER A 324 -13.03 -18.21 -2.25
N GLY A 325 -12.02 -17.45 -2.69
CA GLY A 325 -11.37 -17.60 -3.99
C GLY A 325 -12.15 -17.01 -5.17
N GLU A 326 -13.39 -16.57 -4.94
CA GLU A 326 -14.18 -15.83 -5.93
C GLU A 326 -13.70 -14.37 -6.04
N ALA A 327 -13.95 -13.74 -7.18
CA ALA A 327 -13.67 -12.32 -7.36
C ALA A 327 -14.59 -11.47 -6.46
N TYR A 328 -14.06 -10.40 -5.86
CA TYR A 328 -14.80 -9.53 -4.94
C TYR A 328 -16.11 -9.06 -5.57
N GLY A 329 -16.09 -8.61 -6.82
CA GLY A 329 -17.27 -8.12 -7.53
C GLY A 329 -18.36 -9.16 -7.82
N GLY A 330 -18.04 -10.46 -7.74
CA GLY A 330 -19.01 -11.57 -7.83
C GLY A 330 -19.42 -12.16 -6.47
N CYS A 331 -18.72 -11.76 -5.40
CA CYS A 331 -18.95 -12.19 -4.03
C CYS A 331 -19.51 -11.01 -3.23
N HIS A 332 -18.76 -10.46 -2.26
CA HIS A 332 -19.23 -9.39 -1.37
C HIS A 332 -19.32 -8.01 -2.04
N GLY A 333 -18.68 -7.81 -3.20
CA GLY A 333 -18.78 -6.61 -4.04
C GLY A 333 -19.94 -6.64 -5.03
N GLY A 334 -20.72 -7.73 -5.07
CA GLY A 334 -21.95 -7.85 -5.85
C GLY A 334 -23.14 -7.28 -5.08
N GLY A 335 -23.21 -5.96 -4.94
CA GLY A 335 -24.38 -5.23 -4.44
C GLY A 335 -25.18 -4.61 -5.57
#